data_AF-A0A561EZ50-F1
#
_entry.id   AF-A0A561EZ50-F1
#
_cell.length_a   1.000
_cell.length_b   1.000
_cell.length_c   1.000
_cell.angle_alpha   90.00
_cell.angle_beta   90.00
_cell.angle_gamma   90.00
#
_symmetry.space_group_name_H-M   'P 1'
#
loop_
_entity.id
_entity.type
_entity.pdbx_description
1 polymer ?
#
loop_
_entity_poly.entity_id
_entity_poly.type
_entity_poly.pdbx_seq_one_letter_code
_entity_poly.pdbx_strand_id
1 'polypeptide(L)'
;MVAYAHRVDHKNIPNPGFADDDGTADPRLAQALAAWSKDRAAEPELLAALTPSRLMVPIVALLGEVETDATGLKHEKTSDMAVPVIEAPDGRRALPAFTSLETLARWRADARPAPVAAPQAVLAAYSERADTLLIDPAGPVTYQLTGARMRAVAENRTYLPPAQDPAVHEAVGVLLAAEPDVLRAEFRPSAETDGILALSLADGLSEDAVRQLSQRLAAALAADPVLRVRLTNGLDLALLKSQG
;
A
#
# COMPACT_ATOMS: atom_id res chain seq x y z
N MET A 1 60.65 8.62 15.26
CA MET A 1 59.27 8.91 15.71
C MET A 1 58.44 9.20 14.48
N VAL A 2 57.26 8.55 14.41
CA VAL A 2 56.19 8.63 13.40
C VAL A 2 56.41 7.94 12.05
N ALA A 3 55.62 6.89 11.82
CA ALA A 3 54.90 6.69 10.55
C ALA A 3 53.52 6.12 10.91
N TYR A 4 52.48 6.96 10.82
CA TYR A 4 51.08 6.55 10.95
C TYR A 4 50.65 5.97 9.59
N ALA A 5 50.37 4.67 9.54
CA ALA A 5 49.73 4.06 8.39
C ALA A 5 48.23 4.38 8.44
N HIS A 6 47.77 5.23 7.53
CA HIS A 6 46.34 5.41 7.27
C HIS A 6 45.77 4.10 6.71
N ARG A 7 45.04 3.37 7.56
CA ARG A 7 44.18 2.27 7.12
C ARG A 7 42.96 2.91 6.46
N VAL A 8 42.85 2.78 5.14
CA VAL A 8 41.64 3.19 4.43
C VAL A 8 40.59 2.12 4.72
N ASP A 9 39.68 2.41 5.64
CA ASP A 9 38.50 1.58 5.85
C ASP A 9 37.69 1.62 4.56
N HIS A 10 37.72 0.52 3.81
CA HIS A 10 36.81 0.28 2.71
C HIS A 10 35.40 0.30 3.29
N LYS A 11 34.67 1.40 3.07
CA LYS A 11 33.23 1.47 3.34
C LYS A 11 32.60 0.29 2.61
N ASN A 12 32.15 -0.70 3.37
CA ASN A 12 31.38 -1.82 2.86
C ASN A 12 30.04 -1.24 2.35
N ILE A 13 29.97 -0.92 1.06
CA ILE A 13 28.74 -0.45 0.44
C ILE A 13 27.82 -1.68 0.36
N PRO A 14 26.67 -1.69 1.06
CA PRO A 14 25.75 -2.82 0.96
C PRO A 14 25.35 -3.00 -0.50
N ASN A 15 25.52 -4.23 -1.04
CA ASN A 15 24.98 -4.57 -2.36
C ASN A 15 23.47 -4.76 -2.19
N PRO A 16 22.62 -3.92 -2.81
CA PRO A 16 21.17 -4.01 -2.64
C PRO A 16 20.56 -5.22 -3.37
N GLY A 17 21.36 -6.04 -4.05
CA GLY A 17 20.90 -7.22 -4.80
C GLY A 17 20.60 -6.92 -6.28
N PHE A 18 20.90 -5.71 -6.75
CA PHE A 18 20.57 -5.20 -8.09
C PHE A 18 21.80 -4.70 -8.85
N ALA A 19 22.97 -5.28 -8.61
CA ALA A 19 24.23 -4.81 -9.21
C ALA A 19 24.26 -4.91 -10.75
N ASP A 20 23.52 -5.87 -11.31
CA ASP A 20 23.39 -6.10 -12.76
C ASP A 20 22.08 -5.54 -13.35
N ASP A 21 21.39 -4.67 -12.60
CA ASP A 21 20.15 -4.02 -13.05
C ASP A 21 20.44 -3.05 -14.20
N ASP A 22 19.92 -3.36 -15.38
CA ASP A 22 20.03 -2.52 -16.58
C ASP A 22 19.08 -1.30 -16.56
N GLY A 23 18.26 -1.20 -15.51
CA GLY A 23 17.34 -0.10 -15.27
C GLY A 23 16.07 -0.16 -16.10
N THR A 24 15.86 -1.21 -16.89
CA THR A 24 14.61 -1.44 -17.63
C THR A 24 13.52 -1.98 -16.70
N ALA A 25 12.26 -1.80 -17.10
CA ALA A 25 11.14 -2.37 -16.37
C ALA A 25 11.11 -3.89 -16.53
N ASP A 26 10.74 -4.61 -15.46
CA ASP A 26 10.44 -6.04 -15.55
C ASP A 26 9.36 -6.27 -16.62
N PRO A 27 9.62 -7.07 -17.68
CA PRO A 27 8.65 -7.29 -18.76
C PRO A 27 7.32 -7.84 -18.27
N ARG A 28 7.30 -8.65 -17.20
CA ARG A 28 6.06 -9.19 -16.62
C ARG A 28 5.24 -8.09 -15.96
N LEU A 29 5.90 -7.22 -15.18
CA LEU A 29 5.23 -6.07 -14.56
C LEU A 29 4.72 -5.08 -15.61
N ALA A 30 5.53 -4.78 -16.63
CA ALA A 30 5.13 -3.90 -17.73
C ALA A 30 3.91 -4.44 -18.48
N GLN A 31 3.89 -5.75 -18.78
CA GLN A 31 2.74 -6.41 -19.41
C GLN A 31 1.50 -6.37 -18.51
N ALA A 32 1.65 -6.65 -17.21
CA ALA A 32 0.54 -6.67 -16.27
C ALA A 32 -0.05 -5.27 -16.05
N LEU A 33 0.78 -4.22 -15.97
CA LEU A 33 0.33 -2.82 -15.95
C LEU A 33 -0.46 -2.47 -17.21
N ALA A 34 0.05 -2.86 -18.39
CA ALA A 34 -0.65 -2.63 -19.65
C ALA A 34 -1.99 -3.38 -19.73
N ALA A 35 -2.06 -4.62 -19.25
CA ALA A 35 -3.30 -5.38 -19.17
C ALA A 35 -4.30 -4.72 -18.22
N TRP A 36 -3.88 -4.36 -16.99
CA TRP A 36 -4.70 -3.67 -15.99
C TRP A 36 -5.21 -2.30 -16.47
N SER A 37 -4.43 -1.59 -17.29
CA SER A 37 -4.85 -0.31 -17.88
C SER A 37 -6.04 -0.45 -18.85
N LYS A 38 -6.20 -1.64 -19.45
CA LYS A 38 -7.28 -1.97 -20.38
C LYS A 38 -8.45 -2.66 -19.68
N ASP A 39 -8.17 -3.46 -18.66
CA ASP A 39 -9.15 -4.20 -17.88
C ASP A 39 -8.78 -4.18 -16.40
N ARG A 40 -9.60 -3.50 -15.59
CA ARG A 40 -9.38 -3.40 -14.13
C ARG A 40 -9.49 -4.75 -13.42
N ALA A 41 -10.13 -5.75 -14.03
CA ALA A 41 -10.19 -7.10 -13.48
C ALA A 41 -8.82 -7.81 -13.46
N ALA A 42 -7.84 -7.34 -14.23
CA ALA A 42 -6.48 -7.90 -14.26
C ALA A 42 -5.55 -7.40 -13.13
N GLU A 43 -6.11 -6.74 -12.11
CA GLU A 43 -5.36 -6.28 -10.94
C GLU A 43 -4.69 -7.40 -10.13
N PRO A 44 -5.27 -8.59 -9.94
CA PRO A 44 -4.60 -9.70 -9.27
C PRO A 44 -3.28 -10.10 -9.95
N GLU A 45 -3.26 -10.17 -11.29
CA GLU A 45 -2.06 -10.45 -12.07
C GLU A 45 -1.03 -9.33 -11.95
N LEU A 46 -1.48 -8.07 -11.93
CA LEU A 46 -0.62 -6.91 -11.65
C LEU A 46 0.03 -7.01 -10.28
N LEU A 47 -0.73 -7.30 -9.22
CA LEU A 47 -0.18 -7.43 -7.87
C LEU A 47 0.78 -8.62 -7.75
N ALA A 48 0.47 -9.74 -8.41
CA ALA A 48 1.36 -10.90 -8.46
C ALA A 48 2.68 -10.62 -9.20
N ALA A 49 2.65 -9.81 -10.27
CA ALA A 49 3.86 -9.38 -10.96
C ALA A 49 4.63 -8.31 -10.17
N LEU A 50 3.93 -7.37 -9.54
CA LEU A 50 4.50 -6.24 -8.80
C LEU A 50 5.30 -6.69 -7.57
N THR A 51 4.73 -7.60 -6.78
CA THR A 51 5.30 -8.00 -5.48
C THR A 51 6.76 -8.48 -5.55
N PRO A 52 7.16 -9.35 -6.50
CA PRO A 52 8.55 -9.75 -6.65
C PRO A 52 9.42 -8.74 -7.43
N SER A 53 8.85 -7.71 -8.06
CA SER A 53 9.61 -6.80 -8.91
C SER A 53 10.47 -5.81 -8.12
N ARG A 54 11.55 -5.40 -8.77
CA ARG A 54 12.33 -4.22 -8.40
C ARG A 54 11.56 -2.96 -8.78
N LEU A 55 11.50 -2.01 -7.85
CA LEU A 55 11.10 -0.63 -8.08
C LEU A 55 12.27 0.32 -7.82
N MET A 56 12.22 1.51 -8.39
CA MET A 56 13.12 2.61 -8.08
C MET A 56 12.38 3.62 -7.22
N VAL A 57 12.85 3.80 -5.99
CA VAL A 57 12.43 4.92 -5.15
C VAL A 57 13.34 6.11 -5.48
N PRO A 58 12.79 7.29 -5.80
CA PRO A 58 13.60 8.47 -6.08
C PRO A 58 14.24 9.00 -4.81
N ILE A 59 15.52 9.38 -4.89
CA ILE A 59 16.18 10.19 -3.88
C ILE A 59 16.58 11.52 -4.50
N VAL A 60 16.15 12.63 -3.91
CA VAL A 60 16.42 13.98 -4.40
C VAL A 60 17.23 14.75 -3.38
N ALA A 61 18.11 15.64 -3.85
CA ALA A 61 18.76 16.59 -2.97
C ALA A 61 17.78 17.72 -2.65
N LEU A 62 17.52 17.95 -1.37
CA LEU A 62 16.89 19.17 -0.89
C LEU A 62 18.00 20.20 -0.68
N LEU A 63 17.82 21.39 -1.25
CA LEU A 63 18.63 22.55 -0.89
C LEU A 63 18.23 22.94 0.54
N GLY A 64 19.15 22.84 1.49
CA GLY A 64 18.92 23.29 2.86
C GLY A 64 18.64 24.79 2.94
N GLU A 65 17.94 25.22 4.00
CA GLU A 65 17.72 26.64 4.28
C GLU A 65 19.06 27.37 4.46
N VAL A 66 19.15 28.59 3.93
CA VAL A 66 20.34 29.44 4.08
C VAL A 66 20.26 30.13 5.44
N GLU A 67 21.00 29.64 6.43
CA GLU A 67 21.26 30.43 7.65
C GLU A 67 22.27 31.53 7.33
N THR A 68 21.91 32.77 7.69
CA THR A 68 22.83 33.92 7.61
C THR A 68 23.45 34.10 9.00
N ASP A 69 24.77 33.92 9.11
CA ASP A 69 25.46 34.23 10.36
C ASP A 69 25.51 35.75 10.63
N ALA A 70 25.82 36.13 11.86
CA ALA A 70 25.91 37.54 12.27
C ALA A 70 27.00 38.35 11.56
N THR A 71 27.83 37.72 10.70
CA THR A 71 28.90 38.35 9.92
C THR A 71 28.59 38.50 8.42
N GLY A 72 27.39 38.08 7.98
CA GLY A 72 26.96 38.21 6.59
C GLY A 72 27.61 37.20 5.64
N LEU A 73 28.25 36.16 6.16
CA LEU A 73 28.79 35.06 5.35
C LEU A 73 27.69 34.00 5.19
N LYS A 74 27.23 33.80 3.95
CA LYS A 74 26.33 32.68 3.63
C LYS A 74 27.13 31.38 3.69
N HIS A 75 26.91 30.58 4.73
CA HIS A 75 27.38 29.20 4.75
C HIS A 75 26.31 28.29 4.13
N GLU A 76 26.30 28.16 2.80
CA GLU A 76 25.56 27.08 2.13
C GLU A 76 26.30 25.76 2.37
N LYS A 77 25.84 24.88 3.27
CA LYS A 77 26.46 23.54 3.37
C LYS A 77 25.74 22.44 4.13
N THR A 78 24.48 22.14 3.82
CA THR A 78 23.98 20.75 3.90
C THR A 78 23.03 20.48 2.74
N SER A 79 23.36 19.49 1.91
CA SER A 79 22.41 18.90 0.96
C SER A 79 21.81 17.69 1.65
N ASP A 80 20.59 17.82 2.14
CA ASP A 80 19.85 16.70 2.72
C ASP A 80 19.28 15.87 1.57
N MET A 81 19.59 14.57 1.58
CA MET A 81 19.01 13.64 0.61
C MET A 81 17.67 13.15 1.18
N ALA A 82 16.59 13.36 0.43
CA ALA A 82 15.25 12.99 0.87
C ALA A 82 14.54 12.12 -0.17
N VAL A 83 13.61 11.30 0.31
CA VAL A 83 12.63 10.64 -0.53
C VAL A 83 11.45 11.60 -0.69
N PRO A 84 11.15 12.07 -1.92
CA PRO A 84 10.08 13.01 -2.13
C PRO A 84 8.73 12.34 -1.89
N VAL A 85 7.82 13.05 -1.24
CA VAL A 85 6.42 12.65 -1.05
C VAL A 85 5.53 13.65 -1.79
N ILE A 86 4.60 13.14 -2.58
CA ILE A 86 3.58 13.95 -3.26
C ILE A 86 2.41 14.10 -2.32
N GLU A 87 1.99 15.34 -2.06
CA GLU A 87 0.81 15.64 -1.26
C GLU A 87 -0.30 16.21 -2.15
N ALA A 88 -1.47 15.58 -2.11
CA ALA A 88 -2.66 16.08 -2.78
C ALA A 88 -3.31 17.21 -1.96
N PRO A 89 -4.14 18.09 -2.56
CA PRO A 89 -4.80 19.18 -1.83
C PRO A 89 -5.70 18.73 -0.67
N ASP A 90 -6.12 17.47 -0.68
CA ASP A 90 -6.91 16.85 0.39
C ASP A 90 -6.05 16.23 1.51
N GLY A 91 -4.73 16.44 1.48
CA GLY A 91 -3.78 15.97 2.47
C GLY A 91 -3.35 14.50 2.29
N ARG A 92 -3.86 13.78 1.27
CA ARG A 92 -3.37 12.44 0.96
C ARG A 92 -1.93 12.49 0.49
N ARG A 93 -1.12 11.53 0.95
CA ARG A 93 0.34 11.51 0.73
C ARG A 93 0.73 10.25 -0.01
N ALA A 94 1.45 10.42 -1.11
CA ALA A 94 1.89 9.33 -1.96
C ALA A 94 3.41 9.35 -2.13
N LEU A 95 4.04 8.19 -1.97
CA LEU A 95 5.44 8.01 -2.34
C LEU A 95 5.50 7.58 -3.81
N PRO A 96 6.15 8.34 -4.70
CA PRO A 96 6.35 7.94 -6.09
C PRO A 96 7.38 6.81 -6.17
N ALA A 97 7.07 5.77 -6.95
CA ALA A 97 7.98 4.67 -7.27
C ALA A 97 7.94 4.37 -8.76
N PHE A 98 9.04 3.88 -9.31
CA PHE A 98 9.20 3.75 -10.76
C PHE A 98 9.59 2.34 -11.16
N THR A 99 9.01 1.85 -12.25
CA THR A 99 9.36 0.53 -12.79
C THR A 99 10.70 0.56 -13.54
N SER A 100 11.09 1.72 -14.08
CA SER A 100 12.31 1.89 -14.89
C SER A 100 13.01 3.23 -14.68
N LEU A 101 14.28 3.33 -15.09
CA LEU A 101 15.01 4.59 -15.14
C LEU A 101 14.36 5.59 -16.10
N GLU A 102 13.75 5.10 -17.18
CA GLU A 102 13.07 5.93 -18.16
C GLU A 102 11.86 6.65 -17.54
N THR A 103 11.00 5.93 -16.81
CA THR A 103 9.83 6.52 -16.17
C THR A 103 10.23 7.47 -15.03
N LEU A 104 11.30 7.15 -14.29
CA LEU A 104 11.90 8.04 -13.29
C LEU A 104 12.41 9.34 -13.92
N ALA A 105 13.21 9.25 -14.99
CA ALA A 105 13.81 10.41 -15.64
C ALA A 105 12.76 11.34 -16.28
N ARG A 106 11.67 10.76 -16.83
CA ARG A 106 10.52 11.54 -17.32
C ARG A 106 9.81 12.31 -16.20
N TRP A 107 9.72 11.72 -15.01
CA TRP A 107 9.13 12.39 -13.86
C TRP A 107 10.04 13.49 -13.31
N ARG A 108 11.33 13.18 -13.11
CA ARG A 108 12.31 14.10 -12.52
C ARG A 108 13.74 13.74 -12.89
N ALA A 109 14.36 14.55 -13.74
CA ALA A 109 15.69 14.28 -14.29
C ALA A 109 16.86 14.35 -13.27
N ASP A 110 16.71 15.09 -12.16
CA ASP A 110 17.72 15.20 -11.09
C ASP A 110 17.56 14.12 -9.99
N ALA A 111 16.55 13.25 -10.08
CA ALA A 111 16.33 12.19 -9.10
C ALA A 111 17.36 11.07 -9.25
N ARG A 112 17.94 10.66 -8.12
CA ARG A 112 18.83 9.50 -8.05
C ARG A 112 18.00 8.23 -7.82
N PRO A 113 18.16 7.18 -8.63
CA PRO A 113 17.43 5.93 -8.44
C PRO A 113 17.97 5.16 -7.23
N ALA A 114 17.07 4.70 -6.36
CA ALA A 114 17.36 3.69 -5.35
C ALA A 114 16.56 2.41 -5.66
N PRO A 115 17.20 1.37 -6.24
CA PRO A 115 16.53 0.12 -6.54
C PRO A 115 16.23 -0.65 -5.26
N VAL A 116 14.97 -1.02 -5.06
CA VAL A 116 14.47 -1.81 -3.93
C VAL A 116 13.42 -2.79 -4.41
N ALA A 117 13.21 -3.90 -3.70
CA ALA A 117 12.07 -4.75 -3.98
C ALA A 117 10.76 -4.05 -3.53
N ALA A 118 9.64 -4.39 -4.18
CA ALA A 118 8.35 -3.71 -3.96
C ALA A 118 7.89 -3.68 -2.49
N PRO A 119 8.04 -4.75 -1.67
CA PRO A 119 7.70 -4.70 -0.24
C PRO A 119 8.48 -3.60 0.50
N GLN A 120 9.78 -3.43 0.20
CA GLN A 120 10.62 -2.40 0.79
C GLN A 120 10.22 -0.99 0.34
N ALA A 121 9.80 -0.82 -0.92
CA ALA A 121 9.23 0.45 -1.38
C ALA A 121 7.95 0.82 -0.60
N VAL A 122 7.10 -0.16 -0.32
CA VAL A 122 5.91 0.06 0.52
C VAL A 122 6.28 0.41 1.96
N LEU A 123 7.28 -0.27 2.54
CA LEU A 123 7.77 0.09 3.88
C LEU A 123 8.34 1.51 3.93
N ALA A 124 9.07 1.93 2.89
CA ALA A 124 9.53 3.31 2.76
C ALA A 124 8.36 4.30 2.71
N ALA A 125 7.29 3.98 1.98
CA ALA A 125 6.08 4.81 1.95
C ALA A 125 5.46 4.96 3.35
N TYR A 126 5.36 3.87 4.11
CA TYR A 126 4.88 3.94 5.50
C TYR A 126 5.81 4.74 6.42
N SER A 127 7.13 4.61 6.29
CA SER A 127 8.10 5.42 7.04
C SER A 127 7.92 6.92 6.76
N GLU A 128 7.61 7.25 5.51
CA GLU A 128 7.30 8.61 5.08
C GLU A 128 5.86 9.05 5.40
N ARG A 129 5.07 8.21 6.08
CA ARG A 129 3.63 8.39 6.35
C ARG A 129 2.81 8.70 5.08
N ALA A 130 3.13 8.02 3.99
CA ALA A 130 2.34 7.95 2.78
C ALA A 130 1.47 6.69 2.82
N ASP A 131 0.17 6.84 2.53
CA ASP A 131 -0.81 5.74 2.48
C ASP A 131 -0.95 5.15 1.06
N THR A 132 -0.17 5.69 0.13
CA THR A 132 -0.19 5.37 -1.29
C THR A 132 1.23 5.20 -1.81
N LEU A 133 1.49 4.09 -2.50
CA LEU A 133 2.65 3.97 -3.38
C LEU A 133 2.18 4.28 -4.81
N LEU A 134 2.62 5.40 -5.37
CA LEU A 134 2.23 5.89 -6.69
C LEU A 134 3.24 5.41 -7.73
N ILE A 135 2.87 4.38 -8.48
CA ILE A 135 3.74 3.73 -9.45
C ILE A 135 3.64 4.46 -10.80
N ASP A 136 4.80 4.82 -11.36
CA ASP A 136 4.97 5.45 -12.66
C ASP A 136 4.04 6.66 -12.91
N PRO A 137 4.09 7.72 -12.07
CA PRO A 137 3.27 8.92 -12.25
C PRO A 137 3.52 9.66 -13.59
N ALA A 138 4.65 9.43 -14.25
CA ALA A 138 4.98 9.95 -15.58
C ALA A 138 5.13 8.85 -16.65
N GLY A 139 4.77 7.60 -16.31
CA GLY A 139 4.82 6.47 -17.24
C GLY A 139 3.55 6.31 -18.06
N PRO A 140 3.54 5.41 -19.05
CA PRO A 140 2.38 5.21 -19.91
C PRO A 140 1.16 4.66 -19.14
N VAL A 141 1.37 4.04 -17.98
CA VAL A 141 0.33 3.58 -17.07
C VAL A 141 0.72 3.95 -15.65
N THR A 142 -0.08 4.79 -15.00
CA THR A 142 0.06 5.10 -13.58
C THR A 142 -0.82 4.19 -12.74
N TYR A 143 -0.27 3.61 -11.67
CA TYR A 143 -0.99 2.73 -10.75
C TYR A 143 -0.87 3.23 -9.31
N GLN A 144 -1.97 3.22 -8.56
CA GLN A 144 -1.99 3.60 -7.15
C GLN A 144 -2.17 2.33 -6.30
N LEU A 145 -1.13 1.96 -5.56
CA LEU A 145 -1.19 0.87 -4.61
C LEU A 145 -1.55 1.44 -3.22
N THR A 146 -2.74 1.11 -2.72
CA THR A 146 -3.27 1.64 -1.45
C THR A 146 -3.91 0.54 -0.59
N GLY A 147 -4.21 0.88 0.67
CA GLY A 147 -5.06 0.08 1.54
C GLY A 147 -4.61 -1.38 1.72
N ALA A 148 -5.56 -2.31 1.62
CA ALA A 148 -5.32 -3.74 1.82
C ALA A 148 -4.35 -4.35 0.80
N ARG A 149 -4.34 -3.82 -0.44
CA ARG A 149 -3.40 -4.24 -1.50
C ARG A 149 -1.97 -3.85 -1.11
N MET A 150 -1.78 -2.60 -0.67
CA MET A 150 -0.49 -2.10 -0.20
C MET A 150 0.03 -2.90 0.98
N ARG A 151 -0.83 -3.19 1.97
CA ARG A 151 -0.46 -4.04 3.13
C ARG A 151 -0.08 -5.46 2.71
N ALA A 152 -0.79 -6.05 1.75
CA ALA A 152 -0.45 -7.37 1.22
C ALA A 152 0.95 -7.38 0.57
N VAL A 153 1.30 -6.35 -0.21
CA VAL A 153 2.65 -6.21 -0.78
C VAL A 153 3.70 -6.02 0.32
N ALA A 154 3.44 -5.19 1.35
CA ALA A 154 4.35 -5.03 2.49
C ALA A 154 4.64 -6.35 3.22
N GLU A 155 3.61 -7.18 3.38
CA GLU A 155 3.68 -8.50 4.01
C GLU A 155 4.22 -9.59 3.08
N ASN A 156 4.60 -9.24 1.84
CA ASN A 156 4.99 -10.17 0.78
C ASN A 156 3.98 -11.32 0.61
N ARG A 157 2.69 -10.97 0.63
CA ARG A 157 1.57 -11.89 0.63
C ARG A 157 0.68 -11.63 -0.58
N THR A 158 0.14 -12.70 -1.17
CA THR A 158 -0.86 -12.56 -2.22
C THR A 158 -2.08 -11.81 -1.69
N TYR A 159 -2.48 -10.75 -2.38
CA TYR A 159 -3.75 -10.09 -2.14
C TYR A 159 -4.88 -10.93 -2.74
N LEU A 160 -5.94 -11.14 -1.96
CA LEU A 160 -7.18 -11.72 -2.42
C LEU A 160 -8.30 -10.70 -2.18
N PRO A 161 -9.27 -10.58 -3.10
CA PRO A 161 -10.50 -9.85 -2.82
C PRO A 161 -11.14 -10.38 -1.52
N PRO A 162 -11.72 -9.52 -0.65
CA PRO A 162 -12.24 -9.93 0.65
C PRO A 162 -13.23 -11.09 0.61
N ALA A 163 -14.10 -11.15 -0.39
CA ALA A 163 -15.05 -12.26 -0.61
C ALA A 163 -14.41 -13.59 -1.03
N GLN A 164 -13.10 -13.59 -1.29
CA GLN A 164 -12.30 -14.76 -1.66
C GLN A 164 -11.18 -15.01 -0.65
N ASP A 165 -11.01 -14.16 0.36
CA ASP A 165 -9.93 -14.28 1.35
C ASP A 165 -10.38 -15.20 2.49
N PRO A 166 -9.77 -16.39 2.64
CA PRO A 166 -10.16 -17.33 3.69
C PRO A 166 -9.97 -16.77 5.10
N ALA A 167 -9.01 -15.85 5.31
CA ALA A 167 -8.80 -15.23 6.63
C ALA A 167 -9.94 -14.25 6.97
N VAL A 168 -10.51 -13.58 5.96
CA VAL A 168 -11.71 -12.74 6.15
C VAL A 168 -12.91 -13.62 6.49
N HIS A 169 -13.09 -14.73 5.77
CA HIS A 169 -14.21 -15.65 6.03
C HIS A 169 -14.13 -16.28 7.42
N GLU A 170 -12.92 -16.68 7.86
CA GLU A 170 -12.70 -17.23 9.20
C GLU A 170 -13.00 -16.18 10.28
N ALA A 171 -12.44 -14.97 10.17
CA ALA A 171 -12.67 -13.90 11.14
C ALA A 171 -14.17 -13.54 11.24
N VAL A 172 -14.85 -13.35 10.10
CA VAL A 172 -16.29 -13.10 10.08
C VAL A 172 -17.07 -14.28 10.67
N GLY A 173 -16.69 -15.51 10.35
CA GLY A 173 -17.34 -16.71 10.90
C GLY A 173 -17.27 -16.78 12.43
N VAL A 174 -16.12 -16.47 13.02
CA VAL A 174 -15.93 -16.40 14.48
C VAL A 174 -16.84 -15.35 15.11
N LEU A 175 -16.93 -14.16 14.49
CA LEU A 175 -17.78 -13.08 14.99
C LEU A 175 -19.28 -13.40 14.90
N LEU A 176 -19.70 -14.01 13.79
CA LEU A 176 -21.10 -14.41 13.61
C LEU A 176 -21.51 -15.55 14.55
N ALA A 177 -20.59 -16.45 14.92
CA ALA A 177 -20.87 -17.51 15.88
C ALA A 177 -21.20 -16.99 17.29
N ALA A 178 -20.86 -15.74 17.60
CA ALA A 178 -21.23 -15.07 18.85
C ALA A 178 -22.64 -14.44 18.81
N GLU A 179 -23.30 -14.42 17.65
CA GLU A 179 -24.63 -13.82 17.46
C GLU A 179 -25.66 -14.92 17.13
N PRO A 180 -26.34 -15.50 18.14
CA PRO A 180 -27.21 -16.68 17.96
C PRO A 180 -28.43 -16.43 17.08
N ASP A 181 -28.83 -15.17 16.92
CA ASP A 181 -29.96 -14.76 16.09
C ASP A 181 -29.62 -14.66 14.59
N VAL A 182 -28.35 -14.86 14.20
CA VAL A 182 -27.93 -14.92 12.79
C VAL A 182 -28.06 -16.35 12.27
N LEU A 183 -28.97 -16.58 11.33
CA LEU A 183 -29.21 -17.88 10.72
C LEU A 183 -28.32 -18.17 9.51
N ARG A 184 -28.00 -17.13 8.72
CA ARG A 184 -27.20 -17.24 7.50
C ARG A 184 -26.48 -15.93 7.24
N ALA A 185 -25.27 -16.02 6.68
CA ALA A 185 -24.52 -14.89 6.18
C ALA A 185 -24.01 -15.15 4.77
N GLU A 186 -24.02 -14.12 3.93
CA GLU A 186 -23.51 -14.16 2.56
C GLU A 186 -22.64 -12.94 2.29
N PHE A 187 -21.45 -13.16 1.75
CA PHE A 187 -20.63 -12.09 1.18
C PHE A 187 -21.11 -11.75 -0.22
N ARG A 188 -21.39 -10.47 -0.46
CA ARG A 188 -21.75 -9.94 -1.78
C ARG A 188 -20.78 -8.84 -2.21
N PRO A 189 -20.51 -8.69 -3.52
CA PRO A 189 -19.73 -7.57 -4.02
C PRO A 189 -20.37 -6.22 -3.68
N SER A 190 -19.53 -5.21 -3.46
CA SER A 190 -19.93 -3.81 -3.31
C SER A 190 -19.13 -2.95 -4.28
N ALA A 191 -19.73 -1.84 -4.74
CA ALA A 191 -19.04 -0.84 -5.54
C ALA A 191 -18.36 0.25 -4.68
N GLU A 192 -18.77 0.38 -3.41
CA GLU A 192 -18.34 1.47 -2.52
C GLU A 192 -17.44 0.95 -1.38
N THR A 193 -17.80 -0.20 -0.82
CA THR A 193 -17.12 -0.85 0.30
C THR A 193 -16.36 -2.09 -0.15
N ASP A 194 -15.64 -2.75 0.77
CA ASP A 194 -14.92 -3.99 0.46
C ASP A 194 -15.85 -5.19 0.23
N GLY A 195 -17.13 -5.05 0.59
CA GLY A 195 -18.16 -6.05 0.41
C GLY A 195 -19.39 -5.77 1.26
N ILE A 196 -20.47 -6.48 0.97
CA ILE A 196 -21.70 -6.48 1.76
C ILE A 196 -21.80 -7.83 2.47
N LEU A 197 -21.92 -7.81 3.79
CA LEU A 197 -22.26 -8.96 4.60
C LEU A 197 -23.78 -8.99 4.79
N ALA A 198 -24.45 -9.80 3.97
CA ALA A 198 -25.90 -9.95 4.00
C ALA A 198 -26.31 -11.05 4.99
N LEU A 199 -27.11 -10.67 6.00
CA LEU A 199 -27.51 -11.54 7.12
C LEU A 199 -28.98 -11.89 7.03
N SER A 200 -29.31 -13.17 7.24
CA SER A 200 -30.66 -13.62 7.53
C SER A 200 -30.77 -13.84 9.04
N LEU A 201 -31.74 -13.21 9.68
CA LEU A 201 -31.94 -13.29 11.13
C LEU A 201 -33.11 -14.21 11.48
N ALA A 202 -33.16 -14.65 12.73
CA ALA A 202 -34.28 -15.39 13.28
C ALA A 202 -35.59 -14.56 13.21
N ASP A 203 -36.70 -15.25 12.99
CA ASP A 203 -38.02 -14.64 12.99
C ASP A 203 -38.42 -14.15 14.39
N GLY A 204 -39.29 -13.14 14.45
CA GLY A 204 -39.86 -12.65 15.71
C GLY A 204 -38.95 -11.71 16.52
N LEU A 205 -37.78 -11.34 15.99
CA LEU A 205 -36.94 -10.31 16.60
C LEU A 205 -37.62 -8.94 16.56
N SER A 206 -37.56 -8.21 17.68
CA SER A 206 -37.98 -6.82 17.72
C SER A 206 -37.00 -5.93 16.95
N GLU A 207 -37.47 -4.78 16.48
CA GLU A 207 -36.60 -3.79 15.81
C GLU A 207 -35.44 -3.32 16.70
N ASP A 208 -35.64 -3.27 18.02
CA ASP A 208 -34.60 -2.95 18.99
C ASP A 208 -33.55 -4.06 19.08
N ALA A 209 -33.96 -5.33 19.11
CA ALA A 209 -33.04 -6.47 19.12
C ALA A 209 -32.18 -6.48 17.84
N VAL A 210 -32.80 -6.28 16.67
CA VAL A 210 -32.11 -6.20 15.38
C VAL A 210 -31.10 -5.05 15.35
N ARG A 211 -31.48 -3.88 15.86
CA ARG A 211 -30.58 -2.71 15.95
C ARG A 211 -29.40 -2.99 16.86
N GLN A 212 -29.63 -3.54 18.05
CA GLN A 212 -28.57 -3.85 19.01
C GLN A 212 -27.60 -4.90 18.46
N LEU A 213 -28.10 -5.95 17.81
CA LEU A 213 -27.27 -6.94 17.12
C LEU A 213 -26.41 -6.29 16.04
N SER A 214 -27.02 -5.49 15.17
CA SER A 214 -26.31 -4.82 14.08
C SER A 214 -25.20 -3.91 14.60
N GLN A 215 -25.45 -3.18 15.70
CA GLN A 215 -24.45 -2.31 16.33
C GLN A 215 -23.29 -3.10 16.96
N ARG A 216 -23.59 -4.18 17.69
CA ARG A 216 -22.56 -5.05 18.27
C ARG A 216 -21.68 -5.68 17.19
N LEU A 217 -22.31 -6.25 16.16
CA LEU A 217 -21.61 -6.90 15.07
C LEU A 217 -20.77 -5.89 14.26
N ALA A 218 -21.31 -4.71 13.95
CA ALA A 218 -20.54 -3.66 13.27
C ALA A 218 -19.31 -3.24 14.09
N ALA A 219 -19.47 -3.04 15.41
CA ALA A 219 -18.36 -2.70 16.30
C ALA A 219 -17.31 -3.83 16.35
N ALA A 220 -17.75 -5.08 16.42
CA ALA A 220 -16.87 -6.25 16.45
C ALA A 220 -16.09 -6.42 15.14
N LEU A 221 -16.76 -6.29 13.98
CA LEU A 221 -16.14 -6.33 12.66
C LEU A 221 -15.07 -5.24 12.51
N ALA A 222 -15.36 -4.02 12.94
CA ALA A 222 -14.40 -2.90 12.90
C ALA A 222 -13.22 -3.09 13.88
N ALA A 223 -13.45 -3.77 15.00
CA ALA A 223 -12.44 -4.02 16.03
C ALA A 223 -11.58 -5.27 15.76
N ASP A 224 -11.94 -6.11 14.79
CA ASP A 224 -11.18 -7.32 14.49
C ASP A 224 -9.82 -7.01 13.84
N PRO A 225 -8.71 -7.51 14.38
CA PRO A 225 -7.37 -7.21 13.88
C PRO A 225 -7.11 -7.76 12.47
N VAL A 226 -7.69 -8.91 12.11
CA VAL A 226 -7.53 -9.49 10.77
C VAL A 226 -8.28 -8.62 9.76
N LEU A 227 -9.54 -8.28 10.07
CA LEU A 227 -10.36 -7.46 9.18
C LEU A 227 -9.77 -6.07 8.96
N ARG A 228 -9.20 -5.42 9.99
CA ARG A 228 -8.49 -4.13 9.82
C ARG A 228 -7.30 -4.20 8.85
N VAL A 229 -6.62 -5.34 8.76
CA VAL A 229 -5.52 -5.54 7.82
C VAL A 229 -6.05 -5.89 6.43
N ARG A 230 -7.09 -6.72 6.35
CA ARG A 230 -7.61 -7.24 5.08
C ARG A 230 -8.59 -6.32 4.35
N LEU A 231 -9.20 -5.36 5.05
CA LEU A 231 -10.20 -4.43 4.51
C LEU A 231 -9.66 -3.00 4.44
N THR A 232 -10.09 -2.23 3.44
CA THR A 232 -9.74 -0.82 3.27
C THR A 232 -10.90 0.11 3.68
N ASN A 233 -12.08 -0.13 3.13
CA ASN A 233 -13.30 0.67 3.30
C ASN A 233 -14.29 0.02 4.29
N GLY A 234 -14.03 -1.22 4.72
CA GLY A 234 -14.91 -1.97 5.63
C GLY A 234 -16.02 -2.71 4.89
N LEU A 235 -16.94 -3.30 5.65
CA LEU A 235 -18.10 -4.04 5.11
C LEU A 235 -19.38 -3.29 5.43
N ASP A 236 -20.30 -3.29 4.48
CA ASP A 236 -21.69 -2.93 4.76
C ASP A 236 -22.44 -4.13 5.34
N LEU A 237 -23.32 -3.87 6.30
CA LEU A 237 -24.25 -4.86 6.81
C LEU A 237 -25.60 -4.70 6.12
N ALA A 238 -26.10 -5.79 5.53
CA ALA A 238 -27.44 -5.82 4.95
C ALA A 238 -28.29 -6.89 5.65
N LEU A 239 -29.54 -6.56 5.97
CA LEU A 239 -30.48 -7.51 6.53
C LEU A 239 -31.40 -8.03 5.42
N LEU A 240 -31.40 -9.34 5.24
CA LEU A 240 -32.30 -10.02 4.32
C LEU A 240 -33.63 -10.28 5.03
N LYS A 241 -34.74 -10.00 4.34
CA LYS A 241 -36.05 -10.41 4.81
C LYS A 241 -36.13 -11.93 4.80
N SER A 242 -36.61 -12.51 5.91
CA SER A 242 -37.09 -13.89 5.96
C SER A 242 -38.09 -14.10 4.82
N GLN A 243 -37.74 -14.97 3.87
CA GLN A 243 -38.70 -15.45 2.88
C GLN A 243 -39.53 -16.50 3.61
N GLY A 244 -40.72 -16.09 4.07
CA GLY A 244 -41.67 -16.96 4.78
C GLY A 244 -42.21 -18.11 3.92
#